data_AF-A0A839EWS7-F1
#
_entry.id   AF-A0A839EWS7-F1
#
_cell.length_a   1.000
_cell.length_b   1.000
_cell.length_c   1.000
_cell.angle_alpha   90.00
_cell.angle_beta   90.00
_cell.angle_gamma   90.00
#
_symmetry.space_group_name_H-M   'P 1'
#
loop_
_entity.id
_entity.type
_entity.pdbx_description
1 polymer ?
#
loop_
_entity_poly.entity_id
_entity_poly.type
_entity_poly.pdbx_seq_one_letter_code
_entity_poly.pdbx_strand_id
1 'polypeptide(L)'
;MVGAVLLALAPAAHAVGPCGGAVGLSSDNVYRGISLTGGRPAALADTHCEFGDGWVFGAGATSVHLPGRSRNAQLALYLDHRWQIDDDWSAKVGAVHYDAFRHGREDGLRYDEVNVALGYRGFWRASIAWSPNATDMYFGGSGKTHRTTWVETTFHRPLVGRLSADLGLGIAMPGGRGEHSYRYGSIGASYGIGDVYLYASRIWTDSLTWSYDYFGQTYTATLPSEATWVGSVIWSF
;
A
#
# COMPACT_ATOMS: atom_id res chain seq x y z
N MET A 1 31.64 30.47 -32.77
CA MET A 1 30.78 30.90 -31.64
C MET A 1 29.48 30.12 -31.73
N VAL A 2 29.27 29.14 -30.85
CA VAL A 2 28.03 28.35 -30.78
C VAL A 2 27.26 28.86 -29.57
N GLY A 3 26.12 29.50 -29.82
CA GLY A 3 25.23 30.03 -28.79
C GLY A 3 24.40 28.91 -28.18
N ALA A 4 24.51 28.72 -26.86
CA ALA A 4 23.63 27.85 -26.11
C ALA A 4 22.31 28.59 -25.84
N VAL A 5 21.21 28.08 -26.40
CA VAL A 5 19.86 28.52 -26.06
C VAL A 5 19.43 27.72 -24.82
N LEU A 6 19.43 28.38 -23.65
CA LEU A 6 18.72 27.87 -22.48
C LEU A 6 17.23 28.07 -22.70
N LEU A 7 16.50 26.99 -23.02
CA LEU A 7 15.05 26.97 -22.86
C LEU A 7 14.73 26.96 -21.36
N ALA A 8 14.31 28.12 -20.84
CA ALA A 8 13.67 28.21 -19.55
C ALA A 8 12.30 27.51 -19.62
N LEU A 9 12.21 26.29 -19.08
CA LEU A 9 10.93 25.65 -18.77
C LEU A 9 10.28 26.44 -17.63
N ALA A 10 9.44 27.41 -17.97
CA ALA A 10 8.55 28.03 -17.00
C ALA A 10 7.54 26.96 -16.52
N PRO A 11 7.43 26.67 -15.22
CA PRO A 11 6.44 25.73 -14.73
C PRO A 11 5.05 26.29 -15.04
N ALA A 12 4.25 25.55 -15.80
CA ALA A 12 2.84 25.87 -15.97
C ALA A 12 2.19 25.87 -14.59
N ALA A 13 1.58 26.99 -14.20
CA ALA A 13 0.82 27.09 -12.97
C ALA A 13 -0.46 26.24 -13.12
N HIS A 14 -0.40 25.00 -12.67
CA HIS A 14 -1.59 24.16 -12.56
C HIS A 14 -2.39 24.62 -11.34
N ALA A 15 -3.68 24.89 -11.53
CA ALA A 15 -4.57 25.19 -10.41
C ALA A 15 -4.63 23.98 -9.47
N VAL A 16 -4.55 24.25 -8.17
CA VAL A 16 -4.84 23.24 -7.15
C VAL A 16 -6.32 22.92 -7.23
N GLY A 17 -6.64 21.67 -7.51
CA GLY A 17 -7.98 21.11 -7.51
C GLY A 17 -8.48 20.83 -6.09
N PRO A 18 -9.55 20.04 -5.93
CA PRO A 18 -10.07 19.69 -4.63
C PRO A 18 -9.00 18.97 -3.79
N CYS A 19 -8.98 19.29 -2.50
CA CYS A 19 -8.23 18.54 -1.50
C CYS A 19 -9.21 17.72 -0.66
N GLY A 20 -8.74 16.57 -0.22
CA GLY A 20 -9.47 15.71 0.70
C GLY A 20 -8.52 14.92 1.57
N GLY A 21 -9.08 13.98 2.31
CA GLY A 21 -8.31 13.10 3.16
C GLY A 21 -9.16 12.06 3.85
N ALA A 22 -8.49 11.30 4.70
CA ALA A 22 -9.15 10.35 5.56
C ALA A 22 -8.37 10.18 6.87
N VAL A 23 -9.09 9.91 7.94
CA VAL A 23 -8.52 9.40 9.19
C VAL A 23 -9.28 8.17 9.61
N GLY A 24 -8.59 7.22 10.24
CA GLY A 24 -9.23 5.97 10.62
C GLY A 24 -8.56 5.25 11.76
N LEU A 25 -9.32 4.36 12.37
CA LEU A 25 -8.88 3.40 13.37
C LEU A 25 -9.21 2.00 12.87
N SER A 26 -8.29 1.07 13.12
CA SER A 26 -8.46 -0.34 12.81
C SER A 26 -8.02 -1.20 13.98
N SER A 27 -8.56 -2.40 14.09
CA SER A 27 -8.09 -3.40 15.04
C SER A 27 -6.69 -3.93 14.72
N ASP A 28 -6.25 -3.80 13.45
CA ASP A 28 -4.90 -4.17 13.01
C ASP A 28 -4.51 -3.42 11.72
N ASN A 29 -3.24 -3.07 11.56
CA ASN A 29 -2.69 -2.59 10.29
C ASN A 29 -2.16 -3.77 9.48
N VAL A 30 -2.97 -4.29 8.56
CA VAL A 30 -2.55 -5.40 7.68
C VAL A 30 -2.17 -4.85 6.31
N TYR A 31 -0.92 -5.04 5.92
CA TYR A 31 -0.40 -4.64 4.62
C TYR A 31 -0.08 -5.87 3.79
N ARG A 32 -0.80 -6.04 2.67
CA ARG A 32 -0.62 -7.16 1.73
C ARG A 32 -0.58 -8.51 2.43
N GLY A 33 -1.57 -8.72 3.31
CA GLY A 33 -1.74 -9.94 4.09
C GLY A 33 -0.94 -10.02 5.39
N ILE A 34 0.07 -9.17 5.60
CA ILE A 34 0.94 -9.25 6.78
C ILE A 34 0.61 -8.15 7.77
N SER A 35 0.44 -8.52 9.04
CA SER A 35 0.20 -7.58 10.13
C SER A 35 1.45 -6.75 10.43
N LEU A 36 1.33 -5.43 10.31
CA LEU A 36 2.36 -4.46 10.68
C LEU A 36 2.25 -4.02 12.13
N THR A 37 1.17 -4.36 12.83
CA THR A 37 0.96 -4.06 14.25
C THR A 37 0.89 -5.29 15.13
N GLY A 38 0.93 -6.51 14.57
CA GLY A 38 0.86 -7.76 15.30
C GLY A 38 -0.49 -7.98 15.98
N GLY A 39 -1.60 -7.70 15.28
CA GLY A 39 -2.97 -7.85 15.80
C GLY A 39 -3.38 -6.77 16.80
N ARG A 40 -2.71 -5.62 16.80
CA ARG A 40 -2.96 -4.52 17.75
C ARG A 40 -3.60 -3.32 17.05
N PRO A 41 -4.41 -2.52 17.76
CA PRO A 41 -5.07 -1.36 17.16
C PRO A 41 -4.10 -0.42 16.45
N ALA A 42 -4.52 0.06 15.29
CA ALA A 42 -3.76 0.93 14.42
C ALA A 42 -4.58 2.17 14.05
N ALA A 43 -3.90 3.29 13.89
CA ALA A 43 -4.46 4.50 13.31
C ALA A 43 -3.87 4.77 11.92
N LEU A 44 -4.66 5.40 11.07
CA LEU A 44 -4.24 5.91 9.76
C LEU A 44 -4.71 7.36 9.58
N ALA A 45 -3.93 8.11 8.81
CA ALA A 45 -4.27 9.43 8.32
C ALA A 45 -3.75 9.60 6.88
N ASP A 46 -4.52 10.26 6.03
CA ASP A 46 -4.18 10.61 4.65
C ASP A 46 -4.70 12.01 4.34
N THR A 47 -3.94 12.76 3.55
CA THR A 47 -4.42 13.96 2.89
C THR A 47 -3.85 14.02 1.48
N HIS A 48 -4.65 14.51 0.54
CA HIS A 48 -4.22 14.69 -0.83
C HIS A 48 -4.93 15.88 -1.47
N CYS A 49 -4.32 16.38 -2.55
CA CYS A 49 -4.91 17.39 -3.41
C CYS A 49 -4.74 16.97 -4.87
N GLU A 50 -5.76 17.24 -5.67
CA GLU A 50 -5.68 17.14 -7.12
C GLU A 50 -5.00 18.38 -7.70
N PHE A 51 -4.36 18.25 -8.85
CA PHE A 51 -3.84 19.39 -9.60
C PHE A 51 -3.66 19.04 -11.07
N GLY A 52 -3.78 20.04 -11.93
CA GLY A 52 -3.67 19.84 -13.36
C GLY A 52 -4.66 18.80 -13.90
N ASP A 53 -4.28 18.14 -14.99
CA ASP A 53 -5.12 17.12 -15.60
C ASP A 53 -4.79 15.75 -14.99
N GLY A 54 -5.56 15.33 -13.98
CA GLY A 54 -5.48 13.98 -13.40
C GLY A 54 -4.34 13.69 -12.42
N TRP A 55 -3.52 14.67 -12.03
CA TRP A 55 -2.49 14.45 -11.01
C TRP A 55 -3.04 14.57 -9.59
N VAL A 56 -2.51 13.74 -8.70
CA VAL A 56 -2.82 13.74 -7.26
C VAL A 56 -1.54 13.63 -6.46
N PHE A 57 -1.34 14.53 -5.51
CA PHE A 57 -0.22 14.48 -4.57
C PHE A 57 -0.78 14.35 -3.17
N GLY A 58 -0.20 13.47 -2.37
CA GLY A 58 -0.67 13.25 -1.02
C GLY A 58 0.40 12.76 -0.06
N ALA A 59 0.01 12.78 1.21
CA ALA A 59 0.82 12.33 2.32
C ALA A 59 -0.04 11.52 3.27
N GLY A 60 0.51 10.44 3.80
CA GLY A 60 -0.18 9.58 4.75
C GLY A 60 0.72 9.12 5.89
N ALA A 61 0.09 8.63 6.95
CA ALA A 61 0.75 8.02 8.09
C ALA A 61 -0.08 6.82 8.59
N THR A 62 0.57 5.72 8.90
CA THR A 62 -0.07 4.53 9.50
C THR A 62 0.71 4.02 10.70
N SER A 63 0.00 3.49 11.69
CA SER A 63 0.64 2.91 12.88
C SER A 63 1.37 1.61 12.55
N VAL A 64 2.58 1.46 13.07
CA VAL A 64 3.38 0.24 12.92
C VAL A 64 3.91 -0.21 14.28
N HIS A 65 3.78 -1.49 14.55
CA HIS A 65 4.31 -2.11 15.76
C HIS A 65 4.72 -3.56 15.46
N LEU A 66 5.89 -3.69 14.85
CA LEU A 66 6.48 -4.98 14.51
C LEU A 66 7.00 -5.69 15.78
N PRO A 67 6.97 -7.04 15.82
CA PRO A 67 7.52 -7.82 16.93
C PRO A 67 9.00 -7.47 17.20
N GLY A 68 9.37 -7.35 18.47
CA GLY A 68 10.74 -7.01 18.86
C GLY A 68 11.15 -5.54 18.63
N ARG A 69 10.22 -4.68 18.18
CA ARG A 69 10.51 -3.27 17.85
C ARG A 69 9.62 -2.29 18.62
N SER A 70 10.13 -1.07 18.76
CA SER A 70 9.35 0.03 19.33
C SER A 70 8.17 0.40 18.43
N ARG A 71 7.11 0.96 19.02
CA ARG A 71 6.00 1.52 18.25
C ARG A 71 6.52 2.65 17.35
N ASN A 72 6.08 2.65 16.10
CA ASN A 72 6.46 3.62 15.09
C ASN A 72 5.23 4.00 14.24
N ALA A 73 5.42 4.91 13.30
CA ALA A 73 4.49 5.17 12.23
C ALA A 73 5.23 5.10 10.90
N GLN A 74 4.60 4.50 9.89
CA GLN A 74 5.08 4.57 8.52
C GLN A 74 4.43 5.78 7.85
N LEU A 75 5.27 6.68 7.36
CA LEU A 75 4.88 7.83 6.56
C LEU A 75 4.92 7.43 5.09
N ALA A 76 4.04 8.02 4.30
CA ALA A 76 4.00 7.86 2.86
C ALA A 76 3.89 9.25 2.21
N LEU A 77 4.68 9.51 1.18
CA LEU A 77 4.51 10.62 0.25
C LEU A 77 4.30 10.05 -1.13
N TYR A 78 3.22 10.42 -1.80
CA TYR A 78 2.87 9.83 -3.09
C TYR A 78 2.45 10.86 -4.11
N LEU A 79 2.67 10.48 -5.36
CA LEU A 79 2.26 11.19 -6.56
C LEU A 79 1.63 10.17 -7.51
N ASP A 80 0.37 10.39 -7.87
CA ASP A 80 -0.37 9.59 -8.83
C ASP A 80 -0.78 10.44 -10.03
N HIS A 81 -0.92 9.79 -11.18
CA HIS A 81 -1.64 10.33 -12.32
C HIS A 81 -2.74 9.35 -12.73
N ARG A 82 -3.95 9.86 -12.94
CA ARG A 82 -5.18 9.10 -13.13
C ARG A 82 -5.82 9.46 -14.45
N TRP A 83 -6.28 8.44 -15.18
CA TRP A 83 -7.01 8.59 -16.43
C TRP A 83 -8.37 7.91 -16.34
N GLN A 84 -9.39 8.59 -16.85
CA GLN A 84 -10.61 7.94 -17.32
C GLN A 84 -10.42 7.66 -18.82
N ILE A 85 -10.31 6.38 -19.18
CA ILE A 85 -10.03 5.97 -20.57
C ILE A 85 -11.30 6.08 -21.42
N ASP A 86 -12.42 5.59 -20.87
CA ASP A 86 -13.77 5.70 -21.41
C ASP A 86 -14.78 5.63 -20.25
N ASP A 87 -16.08 5.47 -20.51
CA ASP A 87 -17.12 5.43 -19.46
C ASP A 87 -16.94 4.27 -18.47
N ASP A 88 -16.28 3.19 -18.88
CA ASP A 88 -16.13 1.96 -18.12
C ASP A 88 -14.73 1.79 -17.52
N TRP A 89 -13.69 2.28 -18.19
CA TRP A 89 -12.30 1.99 -17.86
C TRP A 89 -11.57 3.18 -17.25
N SER A 90 -10.82 2.91 -16.19
CA SER A 90 -9.87 3.85 -15.60
C SER A 90 -8.48 3.25 -15.47
N ALA A 91 -7.47 4.12 -15.46
CA ALA A 91 -6.08 3.74 -15.24
C ALA A 91 -5.41 4.67 -14.24
N LYS A 92 -4.37 4.15 -13.57
CA LYS A 92 -3.51 4.93 -12.67
C LYS A 92 -2.06 4.51 -12.84
N VAL A 93 -1.16 5.47 -12.80
CA VAL A 93 0.26 5.24 -12.47
C VAL A 93 0.60 6.06 -11.23
N GLY A 94 1.46 5.52 -10.37
CA GLY A 94 1.81 6.17 -9.12
C GLY A 94 3.23 5.86 -8.69
N ALA A 95 3.81 6.78 -7.93
CA ALA A 95 5.03 6.57 -7.17
C ALA A 95 4.79 6.98 -5.71
N VAL A 96 5.35 6.21 -4.78
CA VAL A 96 5.28 6.48 -3.34
C VAL A 96 6.64 6.26 -2.70
N HIS A 97 7.01 7.18 -1.81
CA HIS A 97 8.12 7.04 -0.90
C HIS A 97 7.57 6.75 0.49
N TYR A 98 8.01 5.64 1.08
CA TYR A 98 7.73 5.30 2.47
C TYR A 98 8.94 5.65 3.34
N ASP A 99 8.66 6.13 4.56
CA ASP A 99 9.68 6.33 5.59
C ASP A 99 9.12 6.03 6.99
N ALA A 100 10.00 5.96 7.99
CA ALA A 100 9.62 5.81 9.39
C ALA A 100 9.59 7.16 10.11
N PHE A 101 8.54 7.40 10.91
CA PHE A 101 8.43 8.63 11.71
C PHE A 101 9.58 8.75 12.72
N ARG A 102 9.89 7.67 13.45
CA ARG A 102 11.07 7.59 14.32
C ARG A 102 12.21 6.94 13.55
N HIS A 103 13.33 7.66 13.47
CA HIS A 103 14.48 7.30 12.64
C HIS A 103 15.15 6.01 13.13
N GLY A 104 15.13 4.99 12.27
CA GLY A 104 15.89 3.75 12.41
C GLY A 104 15.90 3.02 11.07
N ARG A 105 17.05 2.98 10.38
CA ARG A 105 17.23 2.28 9.08
C ARG A 105 16.87 0.79 9.14
N GLU A 106 16.79 0.23 10.34
CA GLU A 106 16.65 -1.20 10.60
C GLU A 106 15.19 -1.68 10.57
N ASP A 107 14.20 -0.78 10.52
CA ASP A 107 12.79 -1.17 10.61
C ASP A 107 12.20 -1.69 9.29
N GLY A 108 12.92 -1.56 8.19
CA GLY A 108 12.47 -1.99 6.87
C GLY A 108 11.29 -1.17 6.29
N LEU A 109 10.96 -0.05 6.92
CA LEU A 109 9.81 0.81 6.59
C LEU A 109 10.13 1.87 5.54
N ARG A 110 11.40 2.00 5.14
CA ARG A 110 11.87 2.98 4.16
C ARG A 110 12.13 2.33 2.82
N TYR A 111 11.30 2.63 1.84
CA TYR A 111 11.41 2.13 0.48
C TYR A 111 10.57 2.96 -0.47
N ASP A 112 10.87 2.83 -1.76
CA ASP A 112 10.11 3.44 -2.84
C ASP A 112 9.25 2.37 -3.52
N GLU A 113 8.09 2.74 -4.01
CA GLU A 113 7.22 1.86 -4.79
C GLU A 113 6.64 2.62 -5.99
N VAL A 114 6.66 1.98 -7.16
CA VAL A 114 5.94 2.41 -8.35
C VAL A 114 4.78 1.45 -8.56
N ASN A 115 3.59 1.97 -8.82
CA ASN A 115 2.40 1.16 -9.03
C ASN A 115 1.64 1.57 -10.28
N VAL A 116 1.00 0.59 -10.91
CA VAL A 116 0.07 0.78 -12.03
C VAL A 116 -1.21 0.05 -11.69
N ALA A 117 -2.36 0.64 -12.02
CA ALA A 117 -3.65 0.01 -11.83
C ALA A 117 -4.58 0.24 -13.02
N LEU A 118 -5.47 -0.72 -13.24
CA LEU A 118 -6.61 -0.64 -14.14
C LEU A 118 -7.89 -0.89 -13.35
N GLY A 119 -8.94 -0.13 -13.64
CA GLY A 119 -10.25 -0.27 -13.03
C GLY A 119 -11.34 -0.41 -14.08
N TYR A 120 -12.38 -1.19 -13.77
CA TYR A 120 -13.57 -1.35 -14.60
C TYR A 120 -14.84 -1.06 -13.79
N ARG A 121 -15.61 -0.07 -14.26
CA ARG A 121 -16.92 0.36 -13.75
C ARG A 121 -16.98 0.60 -12.24
N GLY A 122 -15.85 0.93 -11.62
CA GLY A 122 -15.71 1.12 -10.18
C GLY A 122 -15.89 -0.14 -9.32
N PHE A 123 -16.22 -1.31 -9.89
CA PHE A 123 -16.43 -2.53 -9.11
C PHE A 123 -15.23 -3.48 -9.14
N TRP A 124 -14.37 -3.39 -10.15
CA TRP A 124 -13.18 -4.24 -10.27
C TRP A 124 -11.94 -3.40 -10.45
N ARG A 125 -10.84 -3.83 -9.83
CA ARG A 125 -9.52 -3.26 -10.01
C ARG A 125 -8.46 -4.35 -10.07
N ALA A 126 -7.45 -4.15 -10.90
CA ALA A 126 -6.21 -4.90 -10.90
C ALA A 126 -5.02 -3.94 -10.79
N SER A 127 -3.98 -4.34 -10.08
CA SER A 127 -2.78 -3.52 -9.93
C SER A 127 -1.50 -4.34 -9.84
N ILE A 128 -0.42 -3.71 -10.27
CA ILE A 128 0.94 -4.19 -10.11
C ILE A 128 1.70 -3.10 -9.37
N ALA A 129 2.42 -3.48 -8.33
CA ALA A 129 3.34 -2.62 -7.61
C ALA A 129 4.74 -3.20 -7.65
N TRP A 130 5.74 -2.33 -7.74
CA TRP A 130 7.13 -2.70 -7.79
C TRP A 130 7.98 -1.75 -6.94
N SER A 131 8.79 -2.33 -6.08
CA SER A 131 9.75 -1.61 -5.25
C SER A 131 11.16 -2.00 -5.62
N PRO A 132 12.03 -1.06 -6.02
CA PRO A 132 13.45 -1.35 -6.29
C PRO A 132 14.26 -1.67 -5.04
N ASN A 133 13.81 -1.15 -3.90
CA ASN A 133 14.58 -1.08 -2.66
C ASN A 133 13.73 -1.44 -1.42
N ALA A 134 12.72 -2.31 -1.59
CA ALA A 134 11.97 -2.83 -0.46
C ALA A 134 12.90 -3.64 0.44
N THR A 135 13.07 -3.18 1.67
CA THR A 135 13.75 -3.94 2.72
C THR A 135 12.86 -5.03 3.26
N ASP A 136 13.49 -6.04 3.86
CA ASP A 136 12.77 -7.12 4.54
C ASP A 136 12.13 -6.62 5.84
N MET A 137 10.98 -5.95 5.69
CA MET A 137 10.20 -5.40 6.80
C MET A 137 9.62 -6.49 7.71
N TYR A 138 9.55 -7.72 7.21
CA TYR A 138 8.83 -8.83 7.82
C TYR A 138 9.73 -9.74 8.66
N PHE A 139 10.96 -10.00 8.21
CA PHE A 139 11.90 -10.88 8.94
C PHE A 139 13.02 -10.14 9.67
N GLY A 140 13.08 -8.81 9.55
CA GLY A 140 13.99 -7.96 10.32
C GLY A 140 15.48 -8.31 10.21
N GLY A 141 15.90 -9.00 9.15
CA GLY A 141 17.05 -9.90 9.24
C GLY A 141 18.35 -9.49 8.55
N SER A 142 18.42 -8.40 7.77
CA SER A 142 19.71 -8.09 7.11
C SER A 142 19.95 -6.65 6.65
N GLY A 143 18.94 -5.77 6.70
CA GLY A 143 19.04 -4.44 6.08
C GLY A 143 19.28 -4.48 4.56
N LYS A 144 19.26 -5.66 3.93
CA LYS A 144 19.40 -5.80 2.49
C LYS A 144 18.10 -5.36 1.82
N THR A 145 18.25 -4.47 0.85
CA THR A 145 17.17 -4.06 -0.03
C THR A 145 16.99 -5.10 -1.12
N HIS A 146 15.76 -5.52 -1.34
CA HIS A 146 15.38 -6.43 -2.41
C HIS A 146 14.41 -5.74 -3.36
N ARG A 147 14.39 -6.21 -4.60
CA ARG A 147 13.32 -5.87 -5.53
C ARG A 147 12.10 -6.68 -5.13
N THR A 148 10.96 -6.03 -4.94
CA THR A 148 9.73 -6.74 -4.61
C THR A 148 8.65 -6.31 -5.58
N THR A 149 7.89 -7.28 -6.05
CA THR A 149 6.73 -7.05 -6.92
C THR A 149 5.50 -7.60 -6.25
N TRP A 150 4.39 -6.88 -6.35
CA TRP A 150 3.08 -7.34 -5.91
C TRP A 150 2.09 -7.24 -7.06
N VAL A 151 1.21 -8.21 -7.15
CA VAL A 151 0.11 -8.24 -8.12
C VAL A 151 -1.16 -8.49 -7.36
N GLU A 152 -2.15 -7.64 -7.55
CA GLU A 152 -3.37 -7.60 -6.74
C GLU A 152 -4.59 -7.40 -7.62
N THR A 153 -5.71 -7.98 -7.20
CA THR A 153 -7.02 -7.67 -7.77
C THR A 153 -8.05 -7.55 -6.66
N THR A 154 -8.95 -6.58 -6.80
CA THR A 154 -10.02 -6.33 -5.85
C THR A 154 -11.36 -6.20 -6.56
N PHE A 155 -12.41 -6.57 -5.85
CA PHE A 155 -13.80 -6.43 -6.26
C PHE A 155 -14.58 -5.74 -5.15
N HIS A 156 -15.34 -4.71 -5.50
CA HIS A 156 -16.25 -3.97 -4.63
C HIS A 156 -17.64 -3.99 -5.24
N ARG A 157 -18.64 -4.50 -4.53
CA ARG A 157 -20.01 -4.58 -5.05
C ARG A 157 -21.03 -4.04 -4.05
N PRO A 158 -21.77 -2.97 -4.41
CA PRO A 158 -22.95 -2.57 -3.65
C PRO A 158 -23.95 -3.71 -3.58
N LEU A 159 -24.41 -4.02 -2.36
CA LEU A 159 -25.40 -5.07 -2.12
C LEU A 159 -26.80 -4.48 -1.95
N VAL A 160 -26.98 -3.67 -0.91
CA VAL A 160 -28.27 -3.05 -0.56
C VAL A 160 -28.06 -1.79 0.25
N GLY A 161 -28.74 -0.71 -0.14
CA GLY A 161 -28.61 0.58 0.54
C GLY A 161 -27.16 1.05 0.57
N ARG A 162 -26.58 1.11 1.78
CA ARG A 162 -25.20 1.55 2.03
C ARG A 162 -24.24 0.40 2.33
N LEU A 163 -24.70 -0.84 2.21
CA LEU A 163 -23.92 -2.05 2.42
C LEU A 163 -23.28 -2.50 1.10
N SER A 164 -21.97 -2.77 1.15
CA SER A 164 -21.20 -3.34 0.05
C SER A 164 -20.43 -4.59 0.50
N ALA A 165 -20.07 -5.42 -0.46
CA ALA A 165 -19.16 -6.55 -0.28
C ALA A 165 -17.82 -6.29 -0.98
N ASP A 166 -16.76 -6.78 -0.37
CA ASP A 166 -15.38 -6.59 -0.80
C ASP A 166 -14.67 -7.94 -0.90
N LEU A 167 -13.92 -8.17 -1.98
CA LEU A 167 -13.05 -9.33 -2.19
C LEU A 167 -11.70 -8.85 -2.69
N GLY A 168 -10.62 -9.39 -2.16
CA GLY A 168 -9.26 -9.10 -2.60
C GLY A 168 -8.42 -10.37 -2.73
N LEU A 169 -7.56 -10.41 -3.74
CA LEU A 169 -6.57 -11.48 -3.93
C LEU A 169 -5.25 -10.85 -4.36
N GLY A 170 -4.14 -11.38 -3.85
CA GLY A 170 -2.83 -10.88 -4.21
C GLY A 170 -1.72 -11.91 -4.06
N ILE A 171 -0.62 -11.64 -4.75
CA ILE A 171 0.64 -12.36 -4.63
C ILE A 171 1.76 -11.35 -4.48
N ALA A 172 2.62 -11.59 -3.49
CA ALA A 172 3.85 -10.87 -3.29
C ALA A 172 5.02 -11.72 -3.79
N MET A 173 6.00 -11.11 -4.45
CA MET A 173 7.20 -11.74 -4.96
C MET A 173 8.45 -10.96 -4.50
N PRO A 174 8.84 -11.07 -3.22
CA PRO A 174 10.13 -10.60 -2.74
C PRO A 174 11.29 -11.21 -3.55
N GLY A 175 12.28 -10.38 -3.91
CA GLY A 175 13.41 -10.76 -4.76
C GLY A 175 13.09 -10.83 -6.27
N GLY A 176 11.82 -10.70 -6.68
CA GLY A 176 11.39 -10.67 -8.08
C GLY A 176 11.50 -12.01 -8.84
N ARG A 177 11.80 -13.12 -8.15
CA ARG A 177 12.02 -14.45 -8.76
C ARG A 177 11.03 -15.54 -8.32
N GLY A 178 10.00 -15.21 -7.56
CA GLY A 178 8.94 -16.14 -7.14
C GLY A 178 9.33 -17.15 -6.05
N GLU A 179 10.63 -17.40 -5.84
CA GLU A 179 11.17 -18.34 -4.84
C GLU A 179 10.73 -18.03 -3.39
N HIS A 180 10.50 -16.75 -3.08
CA HIS A 180 10.01 -16.27 -1.78
C HIS A 180 8.60 -15.70 -1.87
N SER A 181 7.81 -16.14 -2.84
CA SER A 181 6.46 -15.61 -3.02
C SER A 181 5.49 -16.13 -1.97
N TYR A 182 4.55 -15.27 -1.59
CA TYR A 182 3.42 -15.65 -0.76
C TYR A 182 2.13 -15.05 -1.32
N ARG A 183 1.02 -15.71 -1.05
CA ARG A 183 -0.30 -15.29 -1.49
C ARG A 183 -1.09 -14.77 -0.31
N TYR A 184 -2.01 -13.87 -0.60
CA TYR A 184 -2.92 -13.35 0.40
C TYR A 184 -4.26 -13.03 -0.24
N GLY A 185 -5.28 -12.90 0.59
CA GLY A 185 -6.61 -12.53 0.14
C GLY A 185 -7.43 -11.96 1.28
N SER A 186 -8.57 -11.38 0.92
CA SER A 186 -9.52 -10.84 1.87
C SER A 186 -10.95 -11.02 1.38
N ILE A 187 -11.88 -11.22 2.30
CA ILE A 187 -13.31 -11.04 2.06
C ILE A 187 -13.85 -10.13 3.15
N GLY A 188 -14.76 -9.24 2.80
CA GLY A 188 -15.30 -8.29 3.76
C GLY A 188 -16.61 -7.67 3.33
N ALA A 189 -17.11 -6.84 4.23
CA ALA A 189 -18.23 -5.96 3.98
C ALA A 189 -17.93 -4.57 4.50
N SER A 190 -18.54 -3.58 3.86
CA SER A 190 -18.43 -2.17 4.21
C SER A 190 -19.82 -1.52 4.32
N TYR A 191 -19.97 -0.59 5.26
CA TYR A 191 -21.22 0.14 5.47
C TYR A 191 -20.96 1.65 5.62
N GLY A 192 -21.57 2.45 4.76
CA GLY A 192 -21.43 3.92 4.77
C GLY A 192 -22.46 4.65 5.65
N ILE A 193 -22.02 5.68 6.36
CA ILE A 193 -22.83 6.57 7.21
C ILE A 193 -22.38 8.03 6.97
N GLY A 194 -22.89 8.64 5.91
CA GLY A 194 -22.38 9.94 5.46
C GLY A 194 -20.92 9.79 5.06
N ASP A 195 -20.06 10.55 5.71
CA ASP A 195 -18.62 10.56 5.46
C ASP A 195 -17.84 9.50 6.26
N VAL A 196 -18.55 8.70 7.07
CA VAL A 196 -17.96 7.63 7.90
C VAL A 196 -18.25 6.26 7.30
N TYR A 197 -17.24 5.40 7.23
CA TYR A 197 -17.31 4.06 6.70
C TYR A 197 -16.86 3.04 7.74
N LEU A 198 -17.66 1.99 7.91
CA LEU A 198 -17.35 0.84 8.76
C LEU A 198 -16.93 -0.32 7.87
N TYR A 199 -15.86 -1.02 8.23
CA TYR A 199 -15.35 -2.18 7.51
C TYR A 199 -15.21 -3.36 8.47
N ALA A 200 -15.55 -4.55 7.98
CA ALA A 200 -15.22 -5.82 8.62
C ALA A 200 -14.70 -6.77 7.54
N SER A 201 -13.49 -7.30 7.74
CA SER A 201 -12.83 -8.17 6.76
C SER A 201 -12.14 -9.34 7.42
N ARG A 202 -12.20 -10.51 6.78
CA ARG A 202 -11.32 -11.64 7.06
C ARG A 202 -10.19 -11.60 6.05
N ILE A 203 -8.95 -11.62 6.54
CA ILE A 203 -7.75 -11.59 5.70
C ILE A 203 -6.99 -12.90 5.93
N TRP A 204 -6.47 -13.50 4.86
CA TRP A 204 -5.66 -14.70 4.90
C TRP A 204 -4.35 -14.49 4.16
N THR A 205 -3.32 -15.18 4.62
CA THR A 205 -1.97 -15.12 4.05
C THR A 205 -1.36 -16.50 4.14
N ASP A 206 -0.82 -16.99 3.01
CA ASP A 206 -0.05 -18.23 2.97
C ASP A 206 1.29 -18.03 3.68
N SER A 207 1.94 -19.14 4.06
CA SER A 207 3.25 -19.07 4.69
C SER A 207 4.28 -18.39 3.80
N LEU A 208 5.10 -17.53 4.37
CA LEU A 208 6.26 -16.94 3.71
C LEU A 208 7.53 -17.54 4.31
N THR A 209 8.34 -18.20 3.48
CA THR A 209 9.62 -18.80 3.89
C THR A 209 10.77 -18.04 3.27
N TRP A 210 11.65 -17.54 4.13
CA TRP A 210 12.89 -16.88 3.76
C TRP A 210 14.08 -17.74 4.20
N SER A 211 14.99 -18.02 3.27
CA SER A 211 16.22 -18.75 3.58
C SER A 211 17.43 -17.92 3.17
N TYR A 212 18.45 -17.87 4.04
CA TYR A 212 19.72 -17.22 3.73
C TYR A 212 20.89 -18.06 4.21
N ASP A 213 21.95 -18.08 3.40
CA ASP A 213 23.20 -18.73 3.78
C ASP A 213 24.10 -17.75 4.51
N TYR A 214 24.56 -18.15 5.69
CA TYR A 214 25.52 -17.38 6.49
C TYR A 214 26.58 -18.33 7.04
N PHE A 215 27.85 -18.07 6.71
CA PHE A 215 28.99 -18.94 7.04
C PHE A 215 28.81 -20.43 6.67
N GLY A 216 28.17 -20.71 5.51
CA GLY A 216 27.96 -22.08 5.03
C GLY A 216 26.87 -22.85 5.78
N GLN A 217 26.10 -22.18 6.64
CA GLN A 217 24.89 -22.68 7.28
C GLN A 217 23.68 -22.00 6.65
N THR A 218 22.66 -22.78 6.26
CA THR A 218 21.39 -22.23 5.77
C THR A 218 20.48 -21.95 6.96
N TYR A 219 20.12 -20.68 7.14
CA TYR A 219 19.14 -20.24 8.11
C TYR A 219 17.80 -20.04 7.41
N THR A 220 16.73 -20.61 7.97
CA THR A 220 15.38 -20.48 7.45
C THR A 220 14.48 -19.80 8.47
N ALA A 221 13.83 -18.72 8.08
CA ALA A 221 12.78 -18.05 8.82
C ALA A 221 11.46 -18.23 8.08
N THR A 222 10.41 -18.67 8.79
CA THR A 222 9.09 -18.88 8.20
C THR A 222 8.07 -18.06 8.98
N LEU A 223 7.36 -17.17 8.27
CA LEU A 223 6.10 -16.63 8.75
C LEU A 223 5.02 -17.66 8.45
N PRO A 224 4.31 -18.18 9.46
CA PRO A 224 3.27 -19.18 9.26
C PRO A 224 2.11 -18.58 8.48
N SER A 225 1.30 -19.45 7.85
CA SER A 225 0.02 -19.01 7.31
C SER A 225 -0.86 -18.43 8.41
N GLU A 226 -1.49 -17.30 8.15
CA GLU A 226 -2.31 -16.60 9.14
C GLU A 226 -3.68 -16.24 8.55
N ALA A 227 -4.68 -16.20 9.42
CA ALA A 227 -5.99 -15.69 9.08
C ALA A 227 -6.55 -14.84 10.23
N THR A 228 -6.82 -13.56 9.96
CA THR A 228 -7.21 -12.58 10.98
C THR A 228 -8.49 -11.84 10.59
N TRP A 229 -9.26 -11.42 11.60
CA TRP A 229 -10.39 -10.51 11.42
C TRP A 229 -9.92 -9.09 11.68
N VAL A 230 -10.26 -8.18 10.77
CA VAL A 230 -9.95 -6.76 10.88
C VAL A 230 -11.24 -5.96 10.82
N GLY A 231 -11.46 -5.13 11.83
CA GLY A 231 -12.53 -4.14 11.86
C GLY A 231 -11.93 -2.73 11.76
N SER A 232 -12.51 -1.87 10.93
CA SER A 232 -12.03 -0.50 10.75
C SER A 232 -13.17 0.51 10.72
N VAL A 233 -12.87 1.73 11.16
CA VAL A 233 -13.71 2.91 11.02
C VAL A 233 -12.88 3.98 10.32
N ILE A 234 -13.39 4.52 9.22
CA ILE A 234 -12.71 5.54 8.42
C ILE A 234 -13.66 6.72 8.27
N TRP A 235 -13.17 7.93 8.54
CA TRP A 235 -13.84 9.18 8.22
C TRP A 235 -13.09 9.84 7.07
N SER A 236 -13.80 10.13 5.97
CA SER A 236 -13.28 10.82 4.79
C SER A 236 -13.78 12.27 4.76
N PHE A 237 -13.00 13.21 4.22
CA PHE A 237 -13.41 14.62 4.11
C PHE A 237 -12.81 15.29 2.87
#